data_AF-A0A845DS92-F1
#
_entry.id   AF-A0A845DS92-F1
#
_cell.length_a   1.000
_cell.length_b   1.000
_cell.length_c   1.000
_cell.angle_alpha   90.00
_cell.angle_beta   90.00
_cell.angle_gamma   90.00
#
_symmetry.space_group_name_H-M   'P 1'
#
loop_
_entity.id
_entity.type
_entity.pdbx_description
1 polymer ?
#
loop_
_entity_poly.entity_id
_entity_poly.type
_entity_poly.pdbx_seq_one_letter_code
_entity_poly.pdbx_strand_id
1 'polypeptide(L)'
;MGLPNRIAYQDHRYPHVVLAPIGKKNKHIRSIGHKFERGLLSRLNDAVVDHIGRKSLDTASIQNYLGLTGDAVLPVAFQKEETIHPHLLRPELFLWKSLPEEHGLPLKDSYLYHTDFTQLSSDQLYDHVGEVLEDYLFLSHISKESREHWLDKIADAFHRHPIVQLFHQKRDVIDAVETMNQSSLISVLNYPEDIAYWRHRVEIVMRPFRALPQAWVEREEGSCPHSKCLQFDAEEKTICCYCETCDFCLYYDTVEEAVRFPEEFDVDRAVKRTATIEEQFNAIARQNSRLLEQLAQLRALKKQLNTARKPLDESLAVVSRIEKYQRRKDDLSAYPLLDMYDKLSRVHIPEKGNDSELLWLAGVELKEVRILKELSRWQKIVPEHVYPNTRHVLEELKTRLEAVRYHDEDIILTVKGRSITYADTQQILDLIYYYGSEYPVHTLVQMLAGKPTNKLRSLYLHETRWFGLLSSWPEKHIQRLFTQLEKQGWLMKQQKGYAISDFAEEVM
;
A
#
# COMPACT_ATOMS: atom_id res chain seq x y z
N MET A 1 -29.35 -23.73 3.13
CA MET A 1 -29.14 -22.97 1.88
C MET A 1 -30.14 -23.47 0.85
N GLY A 2 -30.44 -22.71 -0.19
CA GLY A 2 -31.54 -23.05 -1.12
C GLY A 2 -32.82 -22.24 -0.88
N LEU A 3 -33.90 -22.62 -1.56
CA LEU A 3 -35.22 -21.97 -1.45
C LEU A 3 -35.87 -22.36 -0.11
N PRO A 4 -36.24 -21.40 0.76
CA PRO A 4 -36.85 -21.75 2.03
C PRO A 4 -38.21 -22.44 1.88
N ASN A 5 -38.39 -23.59 2.52
CA ASN A 5 -39.62 -24.40 2.45
C ASN A 5 -40.89 -23.62 2.79
N ARG A 6 -40.81 -22.62 3.68
CA ARG A 6 -41.95 -21.77 4.08
C ARG A 6 -42.45 -20.83 2.97
N ILE A 7 -41.64 -20.59 1.94
CA ILE A 7 -42.00 -19.76 0.78
C ILE A 7 -41.98 -20.54 -0.53
N ALA A 8 -41.69 -21.84 -0.49
CA ALA A 8 -41.78 -22.73 -1.64
C ALA A 8 -43.20 -23.28 -1.75
N TYR A 9 -43.93 -22.92 -2.81
CA TYR A 9 -45.27 -23.45 -3.09
C TYR A 9 -45.23 -24.36 -4.31
N GLN A 10 -45.65 -25.61 -4.14
CA GLN A 10 -45.73 -26.60 -5.21
C GLN A 10 -47.19 -26.81 -5.61
N ASP A 11 -47.48 -26.73 -6.90
CA ASP A 11 -48.80 -27.04 -7.45
C ASP A 11 -48.73 -28.37 -8.20
N HIS A 12 -49.58 -29.32 -7.82
CA HIS A 12 -49.63 -30.66 -8.42
C HIS A 12 -49.90 -30.65 -9.93
N ARG A 13 -50.44 -29.56 -10.49
CA ARG A 13 -50.65 -29.41 -11.94
C ARG A 13 -49.36 -29.09 -12.70
N TYR A 14 -48.34 -28.59 -12.01
CA TYR A 14 -47.05 -28.17 -12.58
C TYR A 14 -45.90 -28.74 -11.73
N PRO A 15 -45.74 -30.07 -11.70
CA PRO A 15 -44.88 -30.76 -10.73
C PRO A 15 -43.40 -30.36 -10.79
N HIS A 16 -42.91 -29.87 -11.94
CA HIS A 16 -41.51 -29.49 -12.11
C HIS A 16 -41.21 -28.02 -11.78
N VAL A 17 -42.25 -27.24 -11.48
CA VAL A 17 -42.16 -25.81 -11.17
C VAL A 17 -42.49 -25.56 -9.70
N VAL A 18 -41.66 -24.77 -9.02
CA VAL A 18 -41.95 -24.27 -7.67
C VAL A 18 -42.18 -22.78 -7.71
N LEU A 19 -43.30 -22.33 -7.14
CA LEU A 19 -43.61 -20.90 -7.04
C LEU A 19 -42.96 -20.32 -5.80
N ALA A 20 -42.22 -19.22 -5.98
CA ALA A 20 -41.56 -18.48 -4.91
C ALA A 20 -42.05 -17.02 -4.88
N PRO A 21 -42.69 -16.57 -3.79
CA PRO A 21 -43.17 -15.20 -3.68
C PRO A 21 -41.99 -14.22 -3.61
N ILE A 22 -42.11 -13.06 -4.23
CA ILE A 22 -41.06 -12.02 -4.23
C ILE A 22 -41.47 -10.75 -3.46
N GLY A 23 -40.50 -10.09 -2.84
CA GLY A 23 -40.69 -8.79 -2.14
C GLY A 23 -41.04 -8.86 -0.65
N LYS A 24 -41.41 -7.70 -0.06
CA LYS A 24 -41.44 -7.48 1.41
C LYS A 24 -42.46 -8.30 2.25
N LYS A 25 -43.33 -9.12 1.65
CA LYS A 25 -44.34 -9.89 2.41
C LYS A 25 -44.38 -11.32 1.90
N ASN A 26 -44.25 -12.30 2.80
CA ASN A 26 -44.63 -13.68 2.54
C ASN A 26 -46.16 -13.75 2.49
N LYS A 27 -46.75 -13.73 1.29
CA LYS A 27 -48.17 -14.01 1.11
C LYS A 27 -48.30 -15.48 0.76
N HIS A 28 -49.12 -16.21 1.53
CA HIS A 28 -49.62 -17.51 1.11
C HIS A 28 -50.33 -17.39 -0.25
N ILE A 29 -49.89 -18.17 -1.22
CA ILE A 29 -50.53 -18.30 -2.54
C ILE A 29 -51.85 -19.06 -2.31
N ARG A 30 -52.98 -18.35 -2.39
CA ARG A 30 -54.32 -18.94 -2.20
C ARG A 30 -54.84 -19.58 -3.49
N SER A 31 -54.51 -18.97 -4.63
CA SER A 31 -54.77 -19.49 -5.97
C SER A 31 -53.69 -19.00 -6.92
N ILE A 32 -53.43 -19.79 -7.96
CA ILE A 32 -52.73 -19.33 -9.17
C ILE A 32 -53.80 -18.71 -10.06
N GLY A 33 -53.58 -17.47 -10.50
CA GLY A 33 -54.58 -16.60 -11.12
C GLY A 33 -55.18 -17.03 -12.46
N HIS A 34 -55.33 -16.06 -13.37
CA HIS A 34 -56.14 -16.15 -14.59
C HIS A 34 -55.63 -17.19 -15.62
N LYS A 35 -56.38 -17.38 -16.72
CA LYS A 35 -56.08 -18.39 -17.76
C LYS A 35 -54.67 -18.23 -18.36
N PHE A 36 -54.16 -17.00 -18.37
CA PHE A 36 -52.85 -16.66 -18.94
C PHE A 36 -51.69 -17.23 -18.10
N GLU A 37 -51.72 -17.03 -16.79
CA GLU A 37 -50.70 -17.49 -15.84
C GLU A 37 -50.63 -19.01 -15.80
N ARG A 38 -51.80 -19.67 -15.83
CA ARG A 38 -51.89 -21.13 -15.95
C ARG A 38 -51.29 -21.65 -17.27
N GLY A 39 -51.45 -20.88 -18.35
CA GLY A 39 -50.82 -21.17 -19.64
C GLY A 39 -49.30 -21.04 -19.58
N LEU A 40 -48.78 -19.99 -18.94
CA LEU A 40 -47.33 -19.78 -18.76
C LEU A 40 -46.69 -20.90 -17.93
N LEU A 41 -47.30 -21.28 -16.80
CA LEU A 41 -46.77 -22.38 -15.98
C LEU A 41 -46.82 -23.73 -16.70
N SER A 42 -47.85 -24.00 -17.50
CA SER A 42 -47.90 -25.19 -18.34
C SER A 42 -46.74 -25.20 -19.32
N ARG A 43 -46.53 -24.09 -20.05
CA ARG A 43 -45.43 -23.97 -21.01
C ARG A 43 -44.05 -24.16 -20.38
N LEU A 44 -43.82 -23.57 -19.20
CA LEU A 44 -42.57 -23.77 -18.46
C LEU A 44 -42.42 -25.22 -18.01
N ASN A 45 -43.46 -25.81 -17.42
CA ASN A 45 -43.42 -27.20 -16.96
C ASN A 45 -43.15 -28.16 -18.13
N ASP A 46 -43.83 -27.99 -19.26
CA ASP A 46 -43.67 -28.83 -20.45
C ASP A 46 -42.25 -28.71 -21.02
N ALA A 47 -41.69 -27.49 -21.09
CA ALA A 47 -40.30 -27.29 -21.51
C ALA A 47 -39.30 -27.98 -20.57
N VAL A 48 -39.53 -27.92 -19.25
CA VAL A 48 -38.69 -28.61 -18.26
C VAL A 48 -38.81 -30.13 -18.42
N VAL A 49 -40.02 -30.67 -18.59
CA VAL A 49 -40.27 -32.10 -18.83
C VAL A 49 -39.51 -32.58 -20.07
N ASP A 50 -39.57 -31.82 -21.16
CA ASP A 50 -38.86 -32.16 -22.39
C ASP A 50 -37.34 -32.20 -22.19
N HIS A 51 -36.76 -31.26 -21.45
CA HIS A 51 -35.32 -31.29 -21.12
C HIS A 51 -34.95 -32.48 -20.22
N ILE A 52 -35.76 -32.77 -19.20
CA ILE A 52 -35.53 -33.93 -18.32
C ILE A 52 -35.57 -35.24 -19.14
N GLY A 53 -36.58 -35.39 -20.00
CA GLY A 53 -36.78 -36.60 -20.79
C GLY A 53 -35.76 -36.78 -21.93
N ARG A 54 -35.33 -35.71 -22.59
CA ARG A 54 -34.43 -35.78 -23.75
C ARG A 54 -32.94 -35.71 -23.38
N LYS A 55 -32.58 -34.92 -22.37
CA LYS A 55 -31.17 -34.71 -21.96
C LYS A 55 -30.75 -35.55 -20.75
N SER A 56 -31.65 -36.36 -20.17
CA SER A 56 -31.39 -37.16 -18.96
C SER A 56 -30.80 -36.32 -17.83
N LEU A 57 -31.39 -35.14 -17.60
CA LEU A 57 -30.90 -34.16 -16.64
C LEU A 57 -30.92 -34.73 -15.20
N ASP A 58 -29.84 -34.54 -14.43
CA ASP A 58 -29.79 -34.93 -13.02
C ASP A 58 -30.61 -33.97 -12.14
N THR A 59 -31.91 -34.22 -12.10
CA THR A 59 -32.89 -33.44 -11.34
C THR A 59 -32.65 -33.51 -9.82
N ALA A 60 -32.07 -34.60 -9.32
CA ALA A 60 -31.83 -34.78 -7.89
C ALA A 60 -30.79 -33.80 -7.35
N SER A 61 -29.74 -33.50 -8.13
CA SER A 61 -28.75 -32.49 -7.75
C SER A 61 -29.37 -31.09 -7.63
N ILE A 62 -30.24 -30.70 -8.56
CA ILE A 62 -30.94 -29.41 -8.53
C ILE A 62 -31.92 -29.34 -7.34
N GLN A 63 -32.68 -30.40 -7.09
CA GLN A 63 -33.62 -30.49 -5.96
C GLN A 63 -32.89 -30.32 -4.62
N ASN A 64 -31.78 -31.03 -4.44
CA ASN A 64 -30.96 -30.94 -3.23
C ASN A 64 -30.38 -29.53 -3.04
N TYR A 65 -29.89 -28.90 -4.12
CA TYR A 65 -29.39 -27.53 -4.09
C TYR A 65 -30.46 -26.52 -3.64
N LEU A 66 -31.68 -26.69 -4.14
CA LEU A 66 -32.80 -25.81 -3.80
C LEU A 66 -33.50 -26.19 -2.49
N GLY A 67 -33.18 -27.33 -1.89
CA GLY A 67 -33.84 -27.84 -0.70
C GLY A 67 -35.28 -28.30 -0.94
N LEU A 68 -35.61 -28.67 -2.17
CA LEU A 68 -36.97 -29.05 -2.58
C LEU A 68 -37.23 -30.55 -2.41
N THR A 69 -38.49 -30.89 -2.17
CA THR A 69 -38.99 -32.28 -2.17
C THR A 69 -39.88 -32.53 -3.39
N GLY A 70 -39.93 -33.76 -3.90
CA GLY A 70 -40.73 -34.10 -5.09
C GLY A 70 -39.98 -33.80 -6.40
N ASP A 71 -40.72 -33.50 -7.47
CA ASP A 71 -40.16 -33.41 -8.83
C ASP A 71 -39.77 -31.98 -9.28
N ALA A 72 -39.94 -30.99 -8.40
CA ALA A 72 -39.74 -29.59 -8.72
C ALA A 72 -38.25 -29.23 -8.88
N VAL A 73 -37.90 -28.57 -9.99
CA VAL A 73 -36.52 -28.17 -10.31
C VAL A 73 -36.38 -26.70 -10.71
N LEU A 74 -37.47 -26.03 -11.10
CA LEU A 74 -37.43 -24.65 -11.57
C LEU A 74 -38.18 -23.70 -10.62
N PRO A 75 -37.47 -22.81 -9.90
CA PRO A 75 -38.08 -21.72 -9.16
C PRO A 75 -38.61 -20.63 -10.08
N VAL A 76 -39.90 -20.33 -9.94
CA VAL A 76 -40.60 -19.27 -10.69
C VAL A 76 -41.09 -18.21 -9.72
N ALA A 77 -40.66 -16.97 -9.96
CA ALA A 77 -41.00 -15.83 -9.12
C ALA A 77 -42.47 -15.42 -9.26
N PHE A 78 -43.13 -15.17 -8.13
CA PHE A 78 -44.56 -14.86 -8.05
C PHE A 78 -44.82 -13.53 -7.33
N GLN A 79 -45.57 -12.63 -7.96
CA GLN A 79 -45.85 -11.28 -7.49
C GLN A 79 -47.15 -11.16 -6.67
N LYS A 80 -47.35 -10.01 -6.02
CA LYS A 80 -48.43 -9.74 -5.05
C LYS A 80 -49.87 -9.83 -5.61
N GLU A 81 -50.04 -9.84 -6.93
CA GLU A 81 -51.32 -9.80 -7.66
C GLU A 81 -51.67 -11.14 -8.30
N GLU A 82 -51.07 -12.22 -7.81
CA GLU A 82 -51.19 -13.57 -8.40
C GLU A 82 -50.60 -13.70 -9.81
N THR A 83 -49.76 -12.74 -10.19
CA THR A 83 -49.07 -12.67 -11.48
C THR A 83 -47.68 -13.30 -11.38
N ILE A 84 -47.29 -13.98 -12.45
CA ILE A 84 -45.96 -14.56 -12.59
C ILE A 84 -44.99 -13.44 -13.01
N HIS A 85 -43.81 -13.41 -12.40
CA HIS A 85 -42.76 -12.48 -12.82
C HIS A 85 -42.24 -12.89 -14.21
N PRO A 86 -42.08 -11.95 -15.16
CA PRO A 86 -41.73 -12.27 -16.55
C PRO A 86 -40.30 -12.79 -16.76
N HIS A 87 -39.44 -12.70 -15.76
CA HIS A 87 -38.04 -13.14 -15.82
C HIS A 87 -37.79 -14.27 -14.84
N LEU A 88 -37.05 -15.30 -15.26
CA LEU A 88 -36.63 -16.42 -14.44
C LEU A 88 -35.53 -16.01 -13.45
N LEU A 89 -35.44 -16.75 -12.34
CA LEU A 89 -34.47 -16.50 -11.27
C LEU A 89 -33.13 -17.16 -11.61
N ARG A 90 -32.05 -16.41 -11.48
CA ARG A 90 -30.69 -16.93 -11.59
C ARG A 90 -30.31 -17.79 -10.37
N PRO A 91 -29.66 -18.96 -10.58
CA PRO A 91 -29.33 -19.88 -9.50
C PRO A 91 -28.39 -19.29 -8.42
N GLU A 92 -27.58 -18.28 -8.74
CA GLU A 92 -26.67 -17.59 -7.81
C GLU A 92 -27.37 -16.92 -6.64
N LEU A 93 -28.68 -16.67 -6.74
CA LEU A 93 -29.50 -16.18 -5.63
C LEU A 93 -29.46 -17.15 -4.43
N PHE A 94 -29.38 -18.45 -4.70
CA PHE A 94 -29.44 -19.53 -3.71
C PHE A 94 -28.05 -19.98 -3.24
N LEU A 95 -26.98 -19.52 -3.90
CA LEU A 95 -25.62 -19.98 -3.67
C LEU A 95 -25.00 -19.31 -2.42
N TRP A 96 -24.59 -20.12 -1.45
CA TRP A 96 -23.92 -19.71 -0.21
C TRP A 96 -24.61 -18.61 0.61
N LYS A 97 -25.92 -18.42 0.40
CA LYS A 97 -26.72 -17.39 1.07
C LYS A 97 -27.87 -18.01 1.85
N SER A 98 -28.15 -17.39 2.99
CA SER A 98 -29.38 -17.64 3.73
C SER A 98 -30.44 -16.66 3.28
N LEU A 99 -31.57 -17.17 2.79
CA LEU A 99 -32.69 -16.37 2.31
C LEU A 99 -33.73 -16.20 3.43
N PRO A 100 -34.46 -15.07 3.46
CA PRO A 100 -35.45 -14.81 4.50
C PRO A 100 -36.62 -15.80 4.40
N GLU A 101 -37.06 -16.36 5.54
CA GLU A 101 -38.21 -17.27 5.59
C GLU A 101 -39.55 -16.53 5.72
N GLU A 102 -39.53 -15.33 6.32
CA GLU A 102 -40.74 -14.56 6.66
C GLU A 102 -41.13 -13.54 5.58
N HIS A 103 -40.29 -13.37 4.56
CA HIS A 103 -40.48 -12.43 3.46
C HIS A 103 -40.35 -13.16 2.12
N GLY A 104 -40.87 -12.56 1.05
CA GLY A 104 -40.59 -13.06 -0.29
C GLY A 104 -39.11 -12.86 -0.66
N LEU A 105 -38.69 -13.52 -1.73
CA LEU A 105 -37.32 -13.44 -2.23
C LEU A 105 -36.91 -11.98 -2.51
N PRO A 106 -35.68 -11.58 -2.15
CA PRO A 106 -35.14 -10.27 -2.48
C PRO A 106 -34.88 -10.20 -3.98
N LEU A 107 -35.66 -9.39 -4.70
CA LEU A 107 -35.50 -9.23 -6.14
C LEU A 107 -34.47 -8.13 -6.42
N LYS A 108 -33.25 -8.53 -6.80
CA LYS A 108 -32.28 -7.65 -7.43
C LYS A 108 -32.14 -8.06 -8.89
N ASP A 109 -32.00 -7.08 -9.78
CA ASP A 109 -31.88 -7.35 -11.22
C ASP A 109 -30.71 -8.28 -11.57
N SER A 110 -29.64 -8.28 -10.76
CA SER A 110 -28.49 -9.19 -10.89
C SER A 110 -28.83 -10.67 -10.70
N TYR A 111 -29.98 -11.00 -10.12
CA TYR A 111 -30.46 -12.37 -9.90
C TYR A 111 -31.61 -12.76 -10.83
N LEU A 112 -31.80 -12.00 -11.90
CA LEU A 112 -32.80 -12.29 -12.92
C LEU A 112 -32.11 -12.47 -14.25
N TYR A 113 -32.61 -13.39 -15.06
CA TYR A 113 -32.28 -13.39 -16.48
C TYR A 113 -32.90 -12.15 -17.14
N HIS A 114 -32.22 -11.58 -18.14
CA HIS A 114 -32.73 -10.41 -18.86
C HIS A 114 -33.82 -10.74 -19.87
N THR A 115 -34.00 -12.03 -20.19
CA THR A 115 -34.99 -12.52 -21.15
C THR A 115 -36.39 -12.56 -20.53
N ASP A 116 -37.34 -11.83 -21.12
CA ASP A 116 -38.76 -11.93 -20.78
C ASP A 116 -39.35 -13.19 -21.42
N PHE A 117 -39.56 -14.24 -20.62
CA PHE A 117 -40.01 -15.53 -21.13
C PHE A 117 -41.49 -15.52 -21.57
N THR A 118 -42.26 -14.50 -21.19
CA THR A 118 -43.70 -14.44 -21.52
C THR A 118 -43.95 -14.15 -23.00
N GLN A 119 -42.95 -13.59 -23.69
CA GLN A 119 -43.01 -13.18 -25.09
C GLN A 119 -42.33 -14.17 -26.04
N LEU A 120 -41.63 -15.18 -25.52
CA LEU A 120 -40.89 -16.16 -26.32
C LEU A 120 -41.82 -17.10 -27.08
N SER A 121 -41.40 -17.54 -28.26
CA SER A 121 -42.01 -18.68 -28.97
C SER A 121 -41.77 -20.00 -28.19
N SER A 122 -42.37 -21.11 -28.63
CA SER A 122 -42.14 -22.42 -27.99
C SER A 122 -40.67 -22.84 -28.08
N ASP A 123 -40.04 -22.68 -29.24
CA ASP A 123 -38.64 -23.07 -29.45
C ASP A 123 -37.68 -22.18 -28.65
N GLN A 124 -37.91 -20.86 -28.67
CA GLN A 124 -37.11 -19.91 -27.88
C GLN A 124 -37.24 -20.16 -26.37
N LEU A 125 -38.45 -20.51 -25.92
CA LEU A 125 -38.67 -20.86 -24.52
C LEU A 125 -37.94 -22.15 -24.15
N TYR A 126 -37.97 -23.15 -25.04
CA TYR A 126 -37.25 -24.41 -24.84
C TYR A 126 -35.75 -24.16 -24.69
N ASP A 127 -35.14 -23.40 -25.62
CA ASP A 127 -33.71 -23.09 -25.56
C ASP A 127 -33.34 -22.33 -24.28
N HIS A 128 -34.11 -21.27 -23.95
CA HIS A 128 -33.88 -20.47 -22.75
C HIS A 128 -34.03 -21.28 -21.45
N VAL A 129 -35.04 -22.14 -21.35
CA VAL A 129 -35.20 -23.04 -20.19
C VAL A 129 -34.04 -24.04 -20.12
N GLY A 130 -33.51 -24.47 -21.26
CA GLY A 130 -32.33 -25.33 -21.33
C GLY A 130 -31.10 -24.68 -20.70
N GLU A 131 -30.78 -23.46 -21.11
CA GLU A 131 -29.69 -22.65 -20.53
C GLU A 131 -29.85 -22.50 -19.00
N VAL A 132 -31.06 -22.13 -18.57
CA VAL A 132 -31.37 -21.95 -17.14
C VAL A 132 -31.15 -23.26 -16.37
N LEU A 133 -31.66 -24.39 -16.85
CA LEU A 133 -31.49 -25.67 -16.17
C LEU A 133 -30.02 -26.11 -16.11
N GLU A 134 -29.23 -25.80 -17.14
CA GLU A 134 -27.78 -26.07 -17.16
C GLU A 134 -27.03 -25.22 -16.12
N ASP A 135 -27.40 -23.95 -15.94
CA ASP A 135 -26.88 -23.09 -14.88
C ASP A 135 -27.23 -23.64 -13.48
N TYR A 136 -28.49 -24.05 -13.26
CA TYR A 136 -28.91 -24.63 -11.99
C TYR A 136 -28.18 -25.94 -11.70
N LEU A 137 -27.98 -26.78 -12.70
CA LEU A 137 -27.23 -28.03 -12.55
C LEU A 137 -25.76 -27.74 -12.22
N PHE A 138 -25.11 -26.83 -12.95
CA PHE A 138 -23.73 -26.46 -12.67
C PHE A 138 -23.55 -25.92 -11.26
N LEU A 139 -24.37 -24.95 -10.85
CA LEU A 139 -24.29 -24.37 -9.52
C LEU A 139 -24.72 -25.34 -8.41
N SER A 140 -25.54 -26.34 -8.70
CA SER A 140 -25.82 -27.41 -7.74
C SER A 140 -24.56 -28.19 -7.37
N HIS A 141 -23.65 -28.41 -8.32
CA HIS A 141 -22.37 -29.05 -8.07
C HIS A 141 -21.40 -28.12 -7.33
N ILE A 142 -21.33 -26.85 -7.72
CA ILE A 142 -20.53 -25.83 -7.00
C ILE A 142 -20.97 -25.70 -5.54
N SER A 143 -22.27 -25.77 -5.26
CA SER A 143 -22.83 -25.58 -3.92
C SER A 143 -22.45 -26.63 -2.88
N LYS A 144 -21.91 -27.78 -3.32
CA LYS A 144 -21.48 -28.86 -2.42
C LYS A 144 -20.32 -28.44 -1.52
N GLU A 145 -19.51 -27.50 -2.00
CA GLU A 145 -18.37 -26.94 -1.27
C GLU A 145 -18.63 -25.49 -0.85
N SER A 146 -17.89 -25.01 0.14
CA SER A 146 -17.99 -23.63 0.61
C SER A 146 -17.37 -22.64 -0.39
N ARG A 147 -17.75 -21.36 -0.27
CA ARG A 147 -17.14 -20.29 -1.06
C ARG A 147 -15.63 -20.21 -0.83
N GLU A 148 -15.20 -20.35 0.41
CA GLU A 148 -13.80 -20.32 0.81
C GLU A 148 -13.02 -21.46 0.16
N HIS A 149 -13.58 -22.67 0.14
CA HIS A 149 -12.97 -23.82 -0.51
C HIS A 149 -12.70 -23.58 -2.01
N TRP A 150 -13.65 -22.98 -2.72
CA TRP A 150 -13.45 -22.63 -4.13
C TRP A 150 -12.39 -21.55 -4.32
N LEU A 151 -12.34 -20.54 -3.43
CA LEU A 151 -11.29 -19.52 -3.49
C LEU A 151 -9.91 -20.10 -3.25
N ASP A 152 -9.78 -21.06 -2.34
CA ASP A 152 -8.52 -21.76 -2.07
C ASP A 152 -8.10 -22.60 -3.29
N LYS A 153 -9.02 -23.38 -3.88
CA LYS A 153 -8.75 -24.12 -5.14
C LYS A 153 -8.30 -23.22 -6.28
N ILE A 154 -8.96 -22.07 -6.44
CA ILE A 154 -8.61 -21.08 -7.45
C ILE A 154 -7.21 -20.51 -7.20
N ALA A 155 -6.88 -20.20 -5.93
CA ALA A 155 -5.57 -19.71 -5.56
C ALA A 155 -4.46 -20.77 -5.80
N ASP A 156 -4.71 -22.03 -5.45
CA ASP A 156 -3.77 -23.12 -5.67
C ASP A 156 -3.53 -23.34 -7.17
N ALA A 157 -4.57 -23.25 -8.00
CA ALA A 157 -4.43 -23.33 -9.44
C ALA A 157 -3.69 -22.11 -10.02
N PHE A 158 -3.89 -20.90 -9.47
CA PHE A 158 -3.11 -19.71 -9.80
C PHE A 158 -1.61 -19.89 -9.53
N HIS A 159 -1.23 -20.38 -8.35
CA HIS A 159 0.18 -20.61 -7.99
C HIS A 159 0.83 -21.75 -8.79
N ARG A 160 0.03 -22.72 -9.25
CA ARG A 160 0.47 -23.76 -10.19
C ARG A 160 0.59 -23.28 -11.63
N HIS A 161 0.08 -22.09 -11.97
CA HIS A 161 0.10 -21.61 -13.34
C HIS A 161 1.55 -21.38 -13.82
N PRO A 162 1.92 -21.85 -15.03
CA PRO A 162 3.32 -21.80 -15.50
C PRO A 162 3.94 -20.39 -15.50
N ILE A 163 3.18 -19.34 -15.85
CA ILE A 163 3.71 -17.95 -15.81
C ILE A 163 3.98 -17.46 -14.38
N VAL A 164 3.18 -17.90 -13.40
CA VAL A 164 3.34 -17.54 -11.98
C VAL A 164 4.55 -18.27 -11.42
N GLN A 165 4.69 -19.56 -11.74
CA GLN A 165 5.90 -20.32 -11.40
C GLN A 165 7.15 -19.70 -12.00
N LEU A 166 7.10 -19.26 -13.26
CA LEU A 166 8.20 -18.55 -13.90
C LEU A 166 8.53 -17.23 -13.18
N PHE A 167 7.52 -16.47 -12.77
CA PHE A 167 7.71 -15.25 -11.97
C PHE A 167 8.52 -15.55 -10.71
N HIS A 168 8.14 -16.57 -9.92
CA HIS A 168 8.86 -16.95 -8.71
C HIS A 168 10.28 -17.44 -9.00
N GLN A 169 10.46 -18.27 -10.04
CA GLN A 169 11.77 -18.77 -10.44
C GLN A 169 12.73 -17.67 -10.92
N LYS A 170 12.19 -16.60 -11.51
CA LYS A 170 12.97 -15.48 -12.08
C LYS A 170 12.80 -14.18 -11.31
N ARG A 171 12.30 -14.23 -10.08
CA ARG A 171 11.96 -13.05 -9.28
C ARG A 171 13.12 -12.07 -9.18
N ASP A 172 14.31 -12.56 -8.83
CA ASP A 172 15.50 -11.73 -8.69
C ASP A 172 15.84 -10.97 -9.99
N VAL A 173 15.68 -11.63 -11.15
CA VAL A 173 15.94 -11.03 -12.47
C VAL A 173 14.85 -10.01 -12.80
N ILE A 174 13.58 -10.35 -12.59
CA ILE A 174 12.43 -9.47 -12.82
C ILE A 174 12.57 -8.18 -11.99
N ASP A 175 12.80 -8.33 -10.68
CA ASP A 175 12.96 -7.22 -9.75
C ASP A 175 14.20 -6.37 -10.11
N ALA A 176 15.31 -7.03 -10.50
CA ALA A 176 16.51 -6.32 -10.95
C ALA A 176 16.30 -5.55 -12.25
N VAL A 177 15.55 -6.09 -13.22
CA VAL A 177 15.19 -5.39 -14.46
C VAL A 177 14.37 -4.13 -14.13
N GLU A 178 13.34 -4.25 -13.29
CA GLU A 178 12.52 -3.09 -12.89
C GLU A 178 13.33 -2.03 -12.15
N THR A 179 14.14 -2.47 -11.18
CA THR A 179 15.01 -1.60 -10.39
C THR A 179 16.01 -0.87 -11.28
N MET A 180 16.69 -1.59 -12.18
CA MET A 180 17.64 -0.98 -13.09
C MET A 180 16.97 -0.03 -14.07
N ASN A 181 15.80 -0.37 -14.62
CA ASN A 181 15.09 0.48 -15.56
C ASN A 181 14.83 1.89 -15.00
N GLN A 182 14.57 1.98 -13.69
CA GLN A 182 14.36 3.22 -12.94
C GLN A 182 15.65 3.83 -12.34
N SER A 183 16.76 3.08 -12.33
CA SER A 183 18.00 3.49 -11.69
C SER A 183 18.70 4.65 -12.41
N SER A 184 19.28 5.55 -11.61
CA SER A 184 20.11 6.66 -12.11
C SER A 184 21.41 6.17 -12.77
N LEU A 185 21.87 4.95 -12.45
CA LEU A 185 23.05 4.34 -13.04
C LEU A 185 22.96 4.16 -14.56
N ILE A 186 21.74 3.95 -15.09
CA ILE A 186 21.56 3.81 -16.53
C ILE A 186 22.05 5.06 -17.28
N SER A 187 21.91 6.25 -16.70
CA SER A 187 22.35 7.50 -17.33
C SER A 187 23.88 7.62 -17.48
N VAL A 188 24.64 6.73 -16.83
CA VAL A 188 26.10 6.72 -16.80
C VAL A 188 26.69 5.72 -17.78
N LEU A 189 25.90 4.71 -18.16
CA LEU A 189 26.33 3.71 -19.11
C LEU A 189 26.56 4.36 -20.48
N ASN A 190 27.66 4.01 -21.12
CA ASN A 190 27.95 4.38 -22.50
C ASN A 190 26.96 3.69 -23.44
N TYR A 191 26.83 4.22 -24.66
CA TYR A 191 25.94 3.71 -25.72
C TYR A 191 24.45 3.93 -25.40
N PRO A 192 23.96 5.18 -25.47
CA PRO A 192 22.57 5.51 -25.16
C PRO A 192 21.55 4.80 -26.07
N GLU A 193 21.94 4.43 -27.29
CA GLU A 193 21.11 3.69 -28.23
C GLU A 193 20.84 2.25 -27.75
N ASP A 194 21.87 1.54 -27.28
CA ASP A 194 21.74 0.18 -26.74
C ASP A 194 20.87 0.16 -25.48
N ILE A 195 21.02 1.18 -24.63
CA ILE A 195 20.21 1.38 -23.43
C ILE A 195 18.76 1.67 -23.79
N ALA A 196 18.51 2.56 -24.76
CA ALA A 196 17.16 2.89 -25.21
C ALA A 196 16.47 1.65 -25.80
N TYR A 197 17.21 0.88 -26.61
CA TYR A 197 16.74 -0.39 -27.16
C TYR A 197 16.42 -1.40 -26.04
N TRP A 198 17.30 -1.54 -25.05
CA TRP A 198 17.07 -2.40 -23.89
C TRP A 198 15.80 -1.99 -23.13
N ARG A 199 15.62 -0.70 -22.83
CA ARG A 199 14.42 -0.17 -22.14
C ARG A 199 13.13 -0.45 -22.91
N HIS A 200 13.14 -0.20 -24.22
CA HIS A 200 12.00 -0.52 -25.08
C HIS A 200 11.67 -2.03 -25.03
N ARG A 201 12.68 -2.89 -25.01
CA ARG A 201 12.46 -4.33 -24.86
C ARG A 201 11.94 -4.70 -23.47
N VAL A 202 12.39 -4.06 -22.40
CA VAL A 202 11.90 -4.30 -21.03
C VAL A 202 10.38 -4.16 -20.97
N GLU A 203 9.79 -3.15 -21.61
CA GLU A 203 8.33 -2.98 -21.64
C GLU A 203 7.58 -4.19 -22.23
N ILE A 204 8.17 -4.84 -23.24
CA ILE A 204 7.59 -6.00 -23.91
C ILE A 204 7.85 -7.27 -23.08
N VAL A 205 9.04 -7.43 -22.54
CA VAL A 205 9.46 -8.63 -21.80
C VAL A 205 8.76 -8.71 -20.44
N MET A 206 8.56 -7.57 -19.77
CA MET A 206 7.98 -7.51 -18.42
C MET A 206 6.45 -7.55 -18.41
N ARG A 207 5.79 -7.39 -19.56
CA ARG A 207 4.32 -7.36 -19.65
C ARG A 207 3.62 -8.55 -18.96
N PRO A 208 4.04 -9.82 -19.17
CA PRO A 208 3.39 -10.96 -18.52
C PRO A 208 3.46 -10.89 -16.99
N PHE A 209 4.58 -10.38 -16.46
CA PHE A 209 4.81 -10.28 -15.02
C PHE A 209 4.11 -9.07 -14.39
N ARG A 210 4.06 -7.94 -15.11
CA ARG A 210 3.33 -6.73 -14.69
C ARG A 210 1.81 -6.90 -14.71
N ALA A 211 1.29 -7.85 -15.50
CA ALA A 211 -0.12 -8.21 -15.51
C ALA A 211 -0.54 -8.98 -14.25
N LEU A 212 0.41 -9.56 -13.51
CA LEU A 212 0.14 -10.27 -12.26
C LEU A 212 0.11 -9.26 -11.09
N PRO A 213 -0.96 -9.24 -10.27
CA PRO A 213 -1.01 -8.33 -9.13
C PRO A 213 -0.01 -8.75 -8.05
N GLN A 214 0.76 -7.78 -7.56
CA GLN A 214 1.75 -7.99 -6.50
C GLN A 214 1.17 -8.71 -5.27
N ALA A 215 -0.02 -8.31 -4.81
CA ALA A 215 -0.67 -8.90 -3.65
C ALA A 215 -1.08 -10.38 -3.81
N TRP A 216 -1.12 -10.89 -5.04
CA TRP A 216 -1.32 -12.31 -5.32
C TRP A 216 0.01 -13.07 -5.32
N VAL A 217 1.01 -12.56 -6.05
CA VAL A 217 2.32 -13.24 -6.21
C VAL A 217 3.25 -13.12 -5.00
N GLU A 218 2.99 -12.20 -4.06
CA GLU A 218 3.79 -12.11 -2.83
C GLU A 218 3.41 -13.16 -1.78
N ARG A 219 2.22 -13.76 -1.91
CA ARG A 219 1.77 -14.81 -1.02
C ARG A 219 2.24 -16.16 -1.56
N GLU A 220 2.79 -17.00 -0.69
CA GLU A 220 3.13 -18.38 -1.04
C GLU A 220 1.86 -19.24 -1.18
N GLU A 221 0.80 -18.90 -0.44
CA GLU A 221 -0.46 -19.62 -0.44
C GLU A 221 -1.65 -18.66 -0.41
N GLY A 222 -2.77 -19.08 -1.00
CA GLY A 222 -4.01 -18.31 -1.05
C GLY A 222 -3.98 -17.14 -2.03
N SER A 223 -5.11 -16.43 -2.11
CA SER A 223 -5.29 -15.25 -2.97
C SER A 223 -5.03 -13.95 -2.20
N CYS A 224 -5.02 -12.80 -2.88
CA CYS A 224 -4.89 -11.51 -2.20
C CYS A 224 -6.06 -11.27 -1.21
N PRO A 225 -5.86 -10.49 -0.12
CA PRO A 225 -6.80 -10.42 1.02
C PRO A 225 -8.12 -9.69 0.73
N HIS A 226 -8.24 -9.03 -0.42
CA HIS A 226 -9.42 -8.25 -0.77
C HIS A 226 -10.66 -9.13 -1.01
N SER A 227 -11.85 -8.53 -1.01
CA SER A 227 -13.07 -9.26 -1.39
C SER A 227 -13.01 -9.72 -2.86
N LYS A 228 -13.64 -10.86 -3.15
CA LYS A 228 -13.69 -11.48 -4.49
C LYS A 228 -15.13 -11.63 -4.95
N CYS A 229 -15.39 -11.21 -6.19
CA CYS A 229 -16.64 -11.49 -6.88
C CYS A 229 -16.45 -12.76 -7.70
N LEU A 230 -17.34 -13.74 -7.54
CA LEU A 230 -17.35 -14.95 -8.35
C LEU A 230 -18.54 -14.89 -9.31
N GLN A 231 -18.28 -15.10 -10.59
CA GLN A 231 -19.27 -15.26 -11.64
C GLN A 231 -19.12 -16.65 -12.24
N PHE A 232 -20.23 -17.27 -12.62
CA PHE A 232 -20.28 -18.67 -13.03
C PHE A 232 -20.74 -18.76 -14.47
N ASP A 233 -20.06 -19.58 -15.25
CA ASP A 233 -20.40 -19.87 -16.64
C ASP A 233 -20.57 -21.39 -16.78
N ALA A 234 -21.82 -21.83 -16.95
CA ALA A 234 -22.13 -23.23 -17.03
C ALA A 234 -21.85 -23.83 -18.41
N GLU A 235 -21.80 -23.04 -19.48
CA GLU A 235 -21.48 -23.52 -20.83
C GLU A 235 -20.01 -23.90 -20.88
N GLU A 236 -19.15 -23.00 -20.42
CA GLU A 236 -17.69 -23.19 -20.38
C GLU A 236 -17.21 -23.96 -19.13
N LYS A 237 -18.11 -24.26 -18.18
CA LYS A 237 -17.79 -24.87 -16.86
C LYS A 237 -16.70 -24.11 -16.10
N THR A 238 -16.74 -22.77 -16.16
CA THR A 238 -15.73 -21.90 -15.53
C THR A 238 -16.29 -21.02 -14.42
N ILE A 239 -15.39 -20.66 -13.48
CA ILE A 239 -15.63 -19.68 -12.43
C ILE A 239 -14.73 -18.48 -12.70
N CYS A 240 -15.31 -17.34 -13.06
CA CYS A 240 -14.59 -16.07 -13.14
C CYS A 240 -14.42 -15.49 -11.73
N CYS A 241 -13.17 -15.34 -11.30
CA CYS A 241 -12.81 -14.72 -10.04
C CYS A 241 -12.27 -13.31 -10.29
N TYR A 242 -13.03 -12.30 -9.87
CA TYR A 242 -12.65 -10.89 -10.01
C TYR A 242 -12.36 -10.23 -8.67
N CYS A 243 -11.30 -9.45 -8.63
CA CYS A 243 -10.88 -8.65 -7.49
C CYS A 243 -10.86 -7.17 -7.88
N GLU A 244 -11.89 -6.41 -7.47
CA GLU A 244 -12.03 -4.98 -7.79
C GLU A 244 -10.84 -4.15 -7.31
N THR A 245 -10.31 -4.42 -6.11
CA THR A 245 -9.16 -3.67 -5.57
C THR A 245 -7.85 -3.92 -6.32
N CYS A 246 -7.68 -5.09 -6.93
CA CYS A 246 -6.49 -5.41 -7.71
C CYS A 246 -6.68 -5.17 -9.21
N ASP A 247 -7.91 -4.83 -9.61
CA ASP A 247 -8.38 -4.82 -11.00
C ASP A 247 -7.91 -6.05 -11.80
N PHE A 248 -8.15 -7.22 -11.22
CA PHE A 248 -7.64 -8.49 -11.74
C PHE A 248 -8.73 -9.54 -11.82
N CYS A 249 -8.84 -10.19 -12.98
CA CYS A 249 -9.68 -11.35 -13.20
C CYS A 249 -8.87 -12.55 -13.72
N LEU A 250 -9.36 -13.73 -13.37
CA LEU A 250 -8.92 -15.01 -13.91
C LEU A 250 -10.15 -15.92 -14.02
N TYR A 251 -10.08 -16.90 -14.91
CA TYR A 251 -11.14 -17.90 -15.06
C TYR A 251 -10.59 -19.24 -14.64
N TYR A 252 -11.29 -19.91 -13.74
CA TYR A 252 -10.94 -21.24 -13.26
C TYR A 252 -11.83 -22.28 -13.95
N ASP A 253 -11.22 -23.24 -14.63
CA ASP A 253 -11.89 -24.38 -15.23
C ASP A 253 -12.13 -25.45 -14.16
N THR A 254 -13.40 -25.81 -13.96
CA THR A 254 -13.80 -26.74 -12.90
C THR A 254 -13.55 -28.21 -13.25
N VAL A 255 -13.29 -28.53 -14.51
CA VAL A 255 -13.01 -29.88 -15.01
C VAL A 255 -11.50 -30.12 -15.09
N GLU A 256 -10.77 -29.19 -15.69
CA GLU A 256 -9.31 -29.28 -15.83
C GLU A 256 -8.56 -28.87 -14.56
N GLU A 257 -9.25 -28.22 -13.61
CA GLU A 257 -8.69 -27.65 -12.39
C GLU A 257 -7.51 -26.68 -12.64
N ALA A 258 -7.59 -25.93 -13.74
CA ALA A 258 -6.60 -24.97 -14.19
C ALA A 258 -7.19 -23.55 -14.23
N VAL A 259 -6.31 -22.54 -14.15
CA VAL A 259 -6.72 -21.15 -14.39
C VAL A 259 -6.24 -20.69 -15.75
N ARG A 260 -7.05 -19.85 -16.39
CA ARG A 260 -6.70 -19.06 -17.58
C ARG A 260 -6.80 -17.58 -17.26
N PHE A 261 -5.90 -16.79 -17.82
CA PHE A 261 -5.94 -15.33 -17.71
C PHE A 261 -6.71 -14.71 -18.88
N PRO A 262 -7.22 -13.48 -18.73
CA PRO A 262 -7.86 -12.77 -19.85
C PRO A 262 -6.92 -12.56 -21.05
N GLU A 263 -5.63 -12.33 -20.78
CA GLU A 263 -4.57 -12.31 -21.77
C GLU A 263 -3.62 -13.48 -21.49
N GLU A 264 -3.56 -14.44 -22.41
CA GLU A 264 -2.65 -15.58 -22.32
C GLU A 264 -1.27 -15.23 -22.88
N PHE A 265 -0.23 -15.61 -22.14
CA PHE A 265 1.15 -15.36 -22.50
C PHE A 265 1.89 -16.65 -22.82
N ASP A 266 2.63 -16.65 -23.94
CA ASP A 266 3.52 -17.75 -24.32
C ASP A 266 4.67 -17.86 -23.30
N VAL A 267 4.64 -18.92 -22.49
CA VAL A 267 5.59 -19.15 -21.40
C VAL A 267 6.99 -19.43 -21.93
N ASP A 268 7.13 -20.23 -22.99
CA ASP A 268 8.44 -20.52 -23.60
C ASP A 268 9.11 -19.25 -24.13
N ARG A 269 8.30 -18.38 -24.72
CA ARG A 269 8.74 -17.06 -25.18
C ARG A 269 9.10 -16.16 -24.03
N ALA A 270 8.34 -16.16 -22.93
CA ALA A 270 8.64 -15.39 -21.72
C ALA A 270 9.97 -15.84 -21.08
N VAL A 271 10.21 -17.15 -20.98
CA VAL A 271 11.48 -17.73 -20.49
C VAL A 271 12.65 -17.21 -21.34
N LYS A 272 12.59 -17.38 -22.66
CA LYS A 272 13.65 -16.95 -23.59
C LYS A 272 13.88 -15.45 -23.50
N ARG A 273 12.81 -14.65 -23.49
CA ARG A 273 12.88 -13.19 -23.42
C ARG A 273 13.51 -12.70 -22.12
N THR A 274 13.20 -13.32 -20.99
CA THR A 274 13.75 -12.98 -19.68
C THR A 274 15.26 -13.28 -19.64
N ALA A 275 15.68 -14.43 -20.16
CA ALA A 275 17.11 -14.73 -20.29
C ALA A 275 17.83 -13.74 -21.22
N THR A 276 17.25 -13.46 -22.40
CA THR A 276 17.86 -12.53 -23.36
C THR A 276 17.97 -11.10 -22.80
N ILE A 277 16.97 -10.60 -22.05
CA ILE A 277 17.02 -9.22 -21.54
C ILE A 277 18.09 -9.06 -20.46
N GLU A 278 18.30 -10.10 -19.65
CA GLU A 278 19.41 -10.19 -18.69
C GLU A 278 20.77 -10.23 -19.41
N GLU A 279 20.93 -11.13 -20.38
CA GLU A 279 22.17 -11.24 -21.16
C GLU A 279 22.53 -9.93 -21.88
N GLN A 280 21.53 -9.26 -22.46
CA GLN A 280 21.72 -7.96 -23.12
C GLN A 280 22.17 -6.89 -22.14
N PHE A 281 21.54 -6.78 -20.97
CA PHE A 281 21.99 -5.83 -19.96
C PHE A 281 23.41 -6.14 -19.52
N ASN A 282 23.72 -7.40 -19.26
CA ASN A 282 25.05 -7.85 -18.84
C ASN A 282 26.12 -7.53 -19.90
N ALA A 283 25.80 -7.66 -21.20
CA ALA A 283 26.69 -7.28 -22.27
C ALA A 283 26.97 -5.76 -22.27
N ILE A 284 25.93 -4.92 -22.13
CA ILE A 284 26.06 -3.46 -22.02
C ILE A 284 26.91 -3.11 -20.79
N ALA A 285 26.62 -3.71 -19.63
CA ALA A 285 27.36 -3.44 -18.39
C ALA A 285 28.85 -3.81 -18.51
N ARG A 286 29.19 -4.94 -19.13
CA ARG A 286 30.58 -5.37 -19.33
C ARG A 286 31.35 -4.49 -20.30
N GLN A 287 30.69 -3.92 -21.31
CA GLN A 287 31.30 -2.89 -22.17
C GLN A 287 31.63 -1.60 -21.40
N ASN A 288 31.01 -1.41 -20.23
CA ASN A 288 31.19 -0.28 -19.33
C ASN A 288 32.14 -0.61 -18.16
N SER A 289 33.25 -1.33 -18.42
CA SER A 289 34.23 -1.77 -17.42
C SER A 289 34.70 -0.66 -16.49
N ARG A 290 34.90 0.56 -17.03
CA ARG A 290 35.28 1.74 -16.25
C ARG A 290 34.28 2.05 -15.13
N LEU A 291 32.98 1.95 -15.39
CA LEU A 291 31.96 2.20 -14.37
C LEU A 291 32.05 1.15 -13.25
N LEU A 292 32.19 -0.12 -13.63
CA LEU A 292 32.33 -1.23 -12.68
C LEU A 292 33.57 -1.04 -11.78
N GLU A 293 34.69 -0.64 -12.37
CA GLU A 293 35.91 -0.29 -11.64
C GLU A 293 35.69 0.90 -10.69
N GLN A 294 35.00 1.95 -11.14
CA GLN A 294 34.69 3.11 -10.29
C GLN A 294 33.82 2.74 -9.09
N LEU A 295 32.81 1.88 -9.29
CA LEU A 295 31.97 1.37 -8.20
C LEU A 295 32.78 0.50 -7.23
N ALA A 296 33.67 -0.36 -7.73
CA ALA A 296 34.57 -1.15 -6.89
C ALA A 296 35.52 -0.28 -6.07
N GLN A 297 36.04 0.80 -6.67
CA GLN A 297 36.90 1.78 -6.00
C GLN A 297 36.14 2.58 -4.95
N LEU A 298 34.91 3.03 -5.23
CA LEU A 298 34.04 3.68 -4.24
C LEU A 298 33.77 2.77 -3.04
N ARG A 299 33.51 1.48 -3.29
CA ARG A 299 33.34 0.47 -2.24
C ARG A 299 34.60 0.34 -1.39
N ALA A 300 35.78 0.27 -2.02
CA ALA A 300 37.06 0.19 -1.32
C ALA A 300 37.29 1.42 -0.42
N LEU A 301 37.03 2.62 -0.93
CA LEU A 301 37.11 3.86 -0.16
C LEU A 301 36.14 3.87 1.02
N LYS A 302 34.88 3.46 0.80
CA LYS A 302 33.89 3.35 1.88
C LYS A 302 34.36 2.39 2.96
N LYS A 303 34.91 1.23 2.60
CA LYS A 303 35.47 0.26 3.55
C LYS A 303 36.66 0.83 4.33
N GLN A 304 37.55 1.57 3.67
CA GLN A 304 38.66 2.26 4.33
C GLN A 304 38.17 3.31 5.33
N LEU A 305 37.21 4.16 4.96
CA LEU A 305 36.63 5.17 5.86
C LEU A 305 35.90 4.56 7.05
N ASN A 306 35.24 3.42 6.85
CA ASN A 306 34.54 2.71 7.92
C ASN A 306 35.46 2.27 9.06
N THR A 307 36.78 2.13 8.83
CA THR A 307 37.76 1.87 9.91
C THR A 307 37.84 3.01 10.92
N ALA A 308 37.56 4.24 10.49
CA ALA A 308 37.50 5.45 11.29
C ALA A 308 36.06 5.97 11.45
N ARG A 309 35.06 5.08 11.37
CA ARG A 309 33.64 5.45 11.46
C ARG A 309 33.31 6.27 12.72
N LYS A 310 33.77 5.83 13.89
CA LYS A 310 33.47 6.51 15.17
C LYS A 310 33.87 8.00 15.17
N PRO A 311 35.14 8.37 14.91
CA PRO A 311 35.52 9.79 14.90
C PRO A 311 34.86 10.58 13.75
N LEU A 312 34.52 9.95 12.63
CA LEU A 312 33.82 10.61 11.51
C LEU A 312 32.35 10.91 11.85
N ASP A 313 31.63 9.94 12.42
CA ASP A 313 30.26 10.13 12.93
C ASP A 313 30.22 11.22 14.01
N GLU A 314 31.21 11.22 14.92
CA GLU A 314 31.36 12.27 15.94
C GLU A 314 31.64 13.65 15.30
N SER A 315 32.49 13.69 14.28
CA SER A 315 32.79 14.95 13.56
C SER A 315 31.56 15.52 12.88
N LEU A 316 30.73 14.68 12.22
CA LEU A 316 29.47 15.12 11.62
C LEU A 316 28.49 15.65 12.68
N ALA A 317 28.42 15.00 13.85
CA ALA A 317 27.60 15.47 14.95
C ALA A 317 28.08 16.82 15.51
N VAL A 318 29.40 17.01 15.61
CA VAL A 318 30.00 18.31 16.03
C VAL A 318 29.72 19.40 15.00
N VAL A 319 29.86 19.13 13.70
CA VAL A 319 29.48 20.10 12.64
C VAL A 319 28.01 20.47 12.77
N SER A 320 27.11 19.49 12.89
CA SER A 320 25.67 19.77 13.06
C SER A 320 25.40 20.66 14.28
N ARG A 321 26.14 20.47 15.38
CA ARG A 321 26.06 21.36 16.54
C ARG A 321 26.56 22.77 16.20
N ILE A 322 27.74 22.92 15.59
CA ILE A 322 28.27 24.24 15.18
C ILE A 322 27.28 24.97 14.28
N GLU A 323 26.71 24.29 13.28
CA GLU A 323 25.70 24.85 12.37
C GLU A 323 24.48 25.37 13.11
N LYS A 324 24.05 24.67 14.16
CA LYS A 324 22.94 25.09 15.02
C LYS A 324 23.29 26.35 15.80
N TYR A 325 24.43 26.38 16.49
CA TYR A 325 24.88 27.59 17.23
C TYR A 325 25.02 28.80 16.28
N GLN A 326 25.55 28.61 15.08
CA GLN A 326 25.76 29.69 14.10
C GLN A 326 24.52 30.01 13.24
N ARG A 327 23.50 29.14 13.28
CA ARG A 327 22.31 29.18 12.40
C ARG A 327 22.65 29.31 10.92
N ARG A 328 23.76 28.70 10.53
CA ARG A 328 24.30 28.73 9.18
C ARG A 328 24.89 27.36 8.89
N LYS A 329 24.59 26.82 7.71
CA LYS A 329 25.22 25.60 7.24
C LYS A 329 26.71 25.83 7.07
N ASP A 330 27.50 24.93 7.64
CA ASP A 330 28.95 24.96 7.53
C ASP A 330 29.33 24.35 6.18
N ASP A 331 30.40 24.85 5.59
CA ASP A 331 30.86 24.33 4.31
C ASP A 331 31.73 23.09 4.56
N LEU A 332 31.09 21.91 4.51
CA LEU A 332 31.77 20.62 4.64
C LEU A 332 32.91 20.44 3.64
N SER A 333 32.93 21.18 2.52
CA SER A 333 34.01 21.10 1.55
C SER A 333 35.37 21.57 2.11
N ALA A 334 35.37 22.33 3.20
CA ALA A 334 36.57 22.70 3.98
C ALA A 334 37.22 21.48 4.68
N TYR A 335 36.45 20.41 4.89
CA TYR A 335 36.89 19.16 5.51
C TYR A 335 36.71 17.99 4.53
N PRO A 336 37.61 17.81 3.53
CA PRO A 336 37.38 16.89 2.41
C PRO A 336 37.13 15.42 2.79
N LEU A 337 37.75 14.92 3.87
CA LEU A 337 37.52 13.56 4.37
C LEU A 337 36.11 13.41 4.97
N LEU A 338 35.60 14.46 5.60
CA LEU A 338 34.29 14.48 6.23
C LEU A 338 33.17 14.61 5.17
N ASP A 339 33.35 15.50 4.18
CA ASP A 339 32.45 15.63 3.02
C ASP A 339 32.33 14.29 2.25
N MET A 340 33.47 13.64 1.99
CA MET A 340 33.48 12.33 1.34
C MET A 340 32.75 11.28 2.19
N TYR A 341 32.96 11.25 3.51
CA TYR A 341 32.29 10.30 4.39
C TYR A 341 30.77 10.52 4.42
N ASP A 342 30.30 11.77 4.55
CA ASP A 342 28.87 12.09 4.52
C ASP A 342 28.22 11.60 3.22
N LYS A 343 28.84 11.88 2.07
CA LYS A 343 28.34 11.43 0.76
C LYS A 343 28.35 9.91 0.61
N LEU A 344 29.43 9.23 1.00
CA LEU A 344 29.56 7.76 0.89
C LEU A 344 28.71 6.98 1.91
N SER A 345 28.40 7.57 3.06
CA SER A 345 27.53 6.95 4.08
C SER A 345 26.12 6.68 3.55
N ARG A 346 25.66 7.50 2.59
CA ARG A 346 24.33 7.45 1.96
C ARG A 346 24.28 6.59 0.69
N VAL A 347 25.40 5.98 0.31
CA VAL A 347 25.53 5.14 -0.89
C VAL A 347 25.52 3.67 -0.47
N HIS A 348 24.74 2.83 -1.14
CA HIS A 348 24.80 1.38 -0.97
C HIS A 348 25.44 0.73 -2.21
N ILE A 349 26.45 -0.11 -1.99
CA ILE A 349 27.10 -0.90 -3.04
C ILE A 349 27.26 -2.33 -2.48
N PRO A 350 26.78 -3.37 -3.15
CA PRO A 350 26.89 -4.74 -2.67
C PRO A 350 28.35 -5.19 -2.48
N GLU A 351 28.61 -5.89 -1.36
CA GLU A 351 29.95 -6.35 -0.97
C GLU A 351 30.49 -7.46 -1.88
N LYS A 352 29.62 -8.37 -2.31
CA LYS A 352 29.97 -9.45 -3.25
C LYS A 352 29.52 -9.06 -4.65
N GLY A 353 30.38 -9.32 -5.64
CA GLY A 353 29.96 -9.32 -7.03
C GLY A 353 28.95 -10.45 -7.27
N ASN A 354 28.25 -10.36 -8.40
CA ASN A 354 27.38 -11.41 -8.91
C ASN A 354 27.85 -11.74 -10.34
N ASP A 355 27.68 -12.99 -10.78
CA ASP A 355 28.00 -13.39 -12.16
C ASP A 355 27.13 -12.65 -13.19
N SER A 356 25.93 -12.21 -12.75
CA SER A 356 25.04 -11.32 -13.47
C SER A 356 25.25 -9.87 -13.02
N GLU A 357 25.79 -9.05 -13.92
CA GLU A 357 25.98 -7.60 -13.69
C GLU A 357 24.66 -6.89 -13.44
N LEU A 358 23.56 -7.35 -14.05
CA LEU A 358 22.21 -6.86 -13.81
C LEU A 358 21.85 -6.98 -12.33
N LEU A 359 21.98 -8.18 -11.77
CA LEU A 359 21.65 -8.44 -10.36
C LEU A 359 22.56 -7.63 -9.42
N TRP A 360 23.85 -7.52 -9.76
CA TRP A 360 24.79 -6.76 -8.95
C TRP A 360 24.50 -5.26 -8.97
N LEU A 361 24.31 -4.67 -10.15
CA LEU A 361 24.03 -3.25 -10.33
C LEU A 361 22.65 -2.85 -9.82
N ALA A 362 21.66 -3.73 -9.88
CA ALA A 362 20.34 -3.49 -9.28
C ALA A 362 20.43 -3.25 -7.76
N GLY A 363 21.39 -3.89 -7.08
CA GLY A 363 21.65 -3.66 -5.66
C GLY A 363 22.43 -2.38 -5.36
N VAL A 364 22.82 -1.57 -6.35
CA VAL A 364 23.57 -0.34 -6.13
C VAL A 364 22.62 0.85 -5.98
N GLU A 365 22.65 1.49 -4.83
CA GLU A 365 21.88 2.70 -4.55
C GLU A 365 22.77 3.93 -4.52
N LEU A 366 22.63 4.77 -5.55
CA LEU A 366 23.26 6.09 -5.64
C LEU A 366 22.19 7.17 -5.74
N LYS A 367 22.13 8.05 -4.73
CA LYS A 367 21.29 9.26 -4.80
C LYS A 367 21.77 10.22 -5.89
N GLU A 368 23.08 10.33 -6.06
CA GLU A 368 23.69 11.22 -7.06
C GLU A 368 24.85 10.55 -7.79
N VAL A 369 24.69 10.40 -9.11
CA VAL A 369 25.71 9.91 -10.03
C VAL A 369 27.00 10.76 -10.01
N ARG A 370 26.89 12.04 -9.64
CA ARG A 370 28.04 12.98 -9.60
C ARG A 370 29.16 12.51 -8.68
N ILE A 371 28.85 11.67 -7.69
CA ILE A 371 29.85 11.01 -6.82
C ILE A 371 30.93 10.28 -7.62
N LEU A 372 30.59 9.67 -8.76
CA LEU A 372 31.56 8.98 -9.62
C LEU A 372 32.61 9.93 -10.24
N LYS A 373 32.26 11.22 -10.41
CA LYS A 373 33.18 12.24 -10.91
C LYS A 373 34.15 12.73 -9.81
N GLU A 374 33.75 12.64 -8.54
CA GLU A 374 34.57 13.03 -7.39
C GLU A 374 35.61 11.97 -7.01
N LEU A 375 35.42 10.72 -7.44
CA LEU A 375 36.28 9.59 -7.10
C LEU A 375 37.77 9.83 -7.33
N SER A 376 38.15 10.41 -8.47
CA SER A 376 39.57 10.67 -8.81
C SER A 376 40.21 11.70 -7.89
N ARG A 377 39.41 12.64 -7.35
CA ARG A 377 39.84 13.61 -6.34
C ARG A 377 39.96 12.91 -4.99
N TRP A 378 38.96 12.11 -4.60
CA TRP A 378 38.94 11.41 -3.33
C TRP A 378 40.11 10.43 -3.16
N GLN A 379 40.44 9.66 -4.19
CA GLN A 379 41.59 8.74 -4.15
C GLN A 379 42.93 9.42 -3.84
N LYS A 380 43.08 10.69 -4.24
CA LYS A 380 44.29 11.48 -3.94
C LYS A 380 44.31 12.03 -2.51
N ILE A 381 43.14 12.15 -1.89
CA ILE A 381 42.95 12.77 -0.58
C ILE A 381 43.04 11.74 0.54
N VAL A 382 42.57 10.50 0.32
CA VAL A 382 42.59 9.45 1.33
C VAL A 382 44.04 9.04 1.62
N PRO A 383 44.58 9.34 2.81
CA PRO A 383 45.92 8.90 3.18
C PRO A 383 45.90 7.39 3.42
N GLU A 384 47.06 6.73 3.30
CA GLU A 384 47.22 5.32 3.71
C GLU A 384 46.77 5.07 5.16
N HIS A 385 46.82 6.10 6.02
CA HIS A 385 46.36 6.08 7.40
C HIS A 385 45.24 7.11 7.63
N VAL A 386 43.98 6.67 7.61
CA VAL A 386 42.79 7.53 7.82
C VAL A 386 42.66 8.03 9.26
N TYR A 387 43.20 7.29 10.23
CA TYR A 387 42.95 7.52 11.67
C TYR A 387 43.59 8.81 12.25
N PRO A 388 44.86 9.16 11.95
CA PRO A 388 45.46 10.40 12.49
C PRO A 388 44.75 11.66 11.98
N ASN A 389 44.39 11.69 10.69
CA ASN A 389 43.76 12.86 10.07
C ASN A 389 42.32 13.06 10.55
N THR A 390 41.56 11.98 10.73
CA THR A 390 40.18 12.06 11.24
C THR A 390 40.12 12.52 12.69
N ARG A 391 41.09 12.12 13.53
CA ARG A 391 41.23 12.66 14.89
C ARG A 391 41.60 14.13 14.90
N HIS A 392 42.54 14.57 14.06
CA HIS A 392 42.91 15.98 13.96
C HIS A 392 41.70 16.85 13.57
N VAL A 393 40.94 16.44 12.55
CA VAL A 393 39.71 17.14 12.14
C VAL A 393 38.69 17.20 13.28
N LEU A 394 38.51 16.11 14.02
CA LEU A 394 37.61 16.09 15.17
C LEU A 394 38.04 17.07 16.27
N GLU A 395 39.33 17.11 16.62
CA GLU A 395 39.85 18.04 17.64
C GLU A 395 39.75 19.51 17.19
N GLU A 396 40.01 19.79 15.91
CA GLU A 396 39.81 21.12 15.33
C GLU A 396 38.33 21.55 15.41
N LEU A 397 37.42 20.64 15.05
CA LEU A 397 35.98 20.88 15.15
C LEU A 397 35.50 21.04 16.60
N LYS A 398 36.06 20.28 17.55
CA LYS A 398 35.77 20.45 18.98
C LYS A 398 36.24 21.80 19.50
N THR A 399 37.44 22.22 19.15
CA THR A 399 37.98 23.54 19.48
C THR A 399 37.11 24.65 18.88
N ARG A 400 36.66 24.48 17.63
CA ARG A 400 35.74 25.42 16.97
C ARG A 400 34.37 25.43 17.64
N LEU A 401 33.85 24.29 18.09
CA LEU A 401 32.61 24.22 18.85
C LEU A 401 32.74 24.96 20.19
N GLU A 402 33.86 24.80 20.90
CA GLU A 402 34.13 25.56 22.13
C GLU A 402 34.16 27.07 21.87
N ALA A 403 34.77 27.53 20.78
CA ALA A 403 34.82 28.94 20.42
C ALA A 403 33.45 29.54 20.02
N VAL A 404 32.49 28.71 19.65
CA VAL A 404 31.17 29.13 19.15
C VAL A 404 30.07 28.94 20.20
N ARG A 405 30.35 28.18 21.26
CA ARG A 405 29.46 28.03 22.41
C ARG A 405 29.29 29.35 23.14
N TYR A 406 28.08 29.59 23.62
CA TYR A 406 27.81 30.73 24.48
C TYR A 406 28.46 30.51 25.85
N HIS A 407 29.22 31.51 26.29
CA HIS A 407 29.69 31.63 27.66
C HIS A 407 28.69 32.44 28.49
N ASP A 408 28.67 32.22 29.80
CA ASP A 408 27.71 32.82 30.74
C ASP A 408 27.62 34.35 30.61
N GLU A 409 28.73 35.01 30.27
CA GLU A 409 28.85 36.46 30.15
C GLU A 409 28.47 37.00 28.75
N ASP A 410 28.25 36.12 27.77
CA ASP A 410 27.98 36.52 26.39
C ASP A 410 26.64 37.25 26.29
N ILE A 411 26.65 38.41 25.63
CA ILE A 411 25.44 39.20 25.44
C ILE A 411 24.60 38.60 24.30
N ILE A 412 23.46 38.02 24.64
CA ILE A 412 22.53 37.41 23.67
C ILE A 412 21.68 38.48 22.98
N LEU A 413 21.19 39.45 23.76
CA LEU A 413 20.27 40.49 23.29
C LEU A 413 20.52 41.81 24.01
N THR A 414 20.22 42.93 23.35
CA THR A 414 20.22 44.26 23.96
C THR A 414 18.89 44.96 23.71
N VAL A 415 18.13 45.21 24.78
CA VAL A 415 16.85 45.94 24.72
C VAL A 415 17.03 47.33 25.31
N LYS A 416 17.00 48.35 24.45
CA LYS A 416 17.04 49.77 24.87
C LYS A 416 18.19 50.06 25.84
N GLY A 417 19.39 49.61 25.48
CA GLY A 417 20.62 49.84 26.23
C GLY A 417 20.84 48.93 27.44
N ARG A 418 19.95 47.94 27.67
CA ARG A 418 20.17 46.89 28.68
C ARG A 418 20.47 45.58 27.97
N SER A 419 21.61 44.99 28.31
CA SER A 419 22.07 43.71 27.77
C SER A 419 21.60 42.57 28.66
N ILE A 420 21.20 41.47 28.05
CA ILE A 420 20.96 40.21 28.75
C ILE A 420 22.08 39.23 28.38
N THR A 421 22.67 38.60 29.39
CA THR A 421 23.72 37.62 29.18
C THR A 421 23.14 36.25 28.86
N TYR A 422 24.00 35.30 28.47
CA TYR A 422 23.58 33.93 28.24
C TYR A 422 23.09 33.28 29.54
N ALA A 423 23.77 33.50 30.67
CA ALA A 423 23.34 32.99 31.97
C ALA A 423 21.93 33.48 32.34
N ASP A 424 21.65 34.77 32.14
CA ASP A 424 20.31 35.33 32.35
C ASP A 424 19.28 34.72 31.38
N THR A 425 19.69 34.50 30.14
CA THR A 425 18.83 33.88 29.11
C THR A 425 18.50 32.43 29.48
N GLN A 426 19.47 31.64 29.96
CA GLN A 426 19.22 30.29 30.46
C GLN A 426 18.26 30.28 31.65
N GLN A 427 18.41 31.20 32.60
CA GLN A 427 17.46 31.33 33.71
C GLN A 427 16.04 31.67 33.21
N ILE A 428 15.90 32.49 32.17
CA ILE A 428 14.60 32.79 31.55
C ILE A 428 14.06 31.59 30.77
N LEU A 429 14.90 30.82 30.09
CA LEU A 429 14.47 29.61 29.40
C LEU A 429 14.02 28.55 30.40
N ASP A 430 14.78 28.30 31.46
CA ASP A 430 14.39 27.45 32.58
C ASP A 430 13.03 27.88 33.16
N LEU A 431 12.82 29.18 33.33
CA LEU A 431 11.53 29.70 33.77
C LEU A 431 10.40 29.32 32.79
N ILE A 432 10.64 29.43 31.48
CA ILE A 432 9.68 29.05 30.45
C ILE A 432 9.45 27.53 30.42
N TYR A 433 10.48 26.71 30.68
CA TYR A 433 10.35 25.26 30.77
C TYR A 433 9.32 24.86 31.84
N TYR A 434 9.44 25.46 33.04
CA TYR A 434 8.58 25.10 34.17
C TYR A 434 7.21 25.79 34.14
N TYR A 435 7.11 27.01 33.62
CA TYR A 435 5.93 27.87 33.82
C TYR A 435 5.38 28.53 32.54
N GLY A 436 6.05 28.37 31.41
CA GLY A 436 5.76 29.08 30.17
C GLY A 436 4.40 28.72 29.55
N SER A 437 3.93 27.49 29.76
CA SER A 437 2.63 26.99 29.27
C SER A 437 1.49 27.22 30.27
N GLU A 438 1.82 27.35 31.56
CA GLU A 438 0.86 27.49 32.66
C GLU A 438 0.39 28.92 32.83
N TYR A 439 1.29 29.90 32.66
CA TYR A 439 1.01 31.30 32.98
C TYR A 439 1.11 32.23 31.76
N PRO A 440 0.17 33.20 31.63
CA PRO A 440 0.28 34.27 30.65
C PRO A 440 1.58 35.08 30.78
N VAL A 441 2.12 35.51 29.64
CA VAL A 441 3.36 36.33 29.53
C VAL A 441 3.39 37.50 30.51
N HIS A 442 2.27 38.20 30.72
CA HIS A 442 2.22 39.32 31.67
C HIS A 442 2.55 38.92 33.11
N THR A 443 2.20 37.69 33.51
CA THR A 443 2.49 37.15 34.86
C THR A 443 3.98 36.82 34.96
N LEU A 444 4.56 36.22 33.91
CA LEU A 444 6.00 35.93 33.82
C LEU A 444 6.84 37.20 33.82
N VAL A 445 6.40 38.25 33.11
CA VAL A 445 7.03 39.58 33.10
C VAL A 445 7.02 40.21 34.49
N GLN A 446 5.90 40.16 35.21
CA GLN A 446 5.80 40.73 36.57
C GLN A 446 6.70 40.02 37.58
N MET A 447 6.86 38.70 37.43
CA MET A 447 7.72 37.89 38.27
C MET A 447 9.21 38.18 37.99
N LEU A 448 9.63 38.23 36.72
CA LEU A 448 11.00 38.63 36.35
C LEU A 448 11.32 40.06 36.83
N ALA A 449 10.34 40.98 36.78
CA ALA A 449 10.48 42.35 37.29
C ALA A 449 10.53 42.43 38.83
N GLY A 450 10.23 41.34 39.55
CA GLY A 450 10.24 41.30 41.02
C GLY A 450 9.13 42.12 41.67
N LYS A 451 7.98 42.34 41.00
CA LYS A 451 6.87 43.10 41.60
C LYS A 451 6.00 42.21 42.46
N PRO A 452 5.91 42.42 43.79
CA PRO A 452 5.15 41.53 44.66
C PRO A 452 3.65 41.87 44.62
N THR A 453 2.94 41.37 43.60
CA THR A 453 1.48 41.49 43.49
C THR A 453 0.78 40.40 44.30
N ASN A 454 -0.47 40.64 44.73
CA ASN A 454 -1.25 39.62 45.46
C ASN A 454 -1.42 38.33 44.65
N LYS A 455 -1.49 38.43 43.30
CA LYS A 455 -1.57 37.29 42.38
C LYS A 455 -0.29 36.43 42.40
N LEU A 456 0.89 37.03 42.40
CA LEU A 456 2.16 36.29 42.49
C LEU A 456 2.37 35.69 43.88
N ARG A 457 1.88 36.34 44.93
CA ARG A 457 1.92 35.80 46.30
C ARG A 457 0.99 34.58 46.46
N SER A 458 -0.24 34.66 45.97
CA SER A 458 -1.19 33.55 46.04
C SER A 458 -0.75 32.31 45.24
N LEU A 459 0.09 32.51 44.23
CA LEU A 459 0.64 31.45 43.38
C LEU A 459 2.04 30.99 43.82
N TYR A 460 2.56 31.50 44.95
CA TYR A 460 3.92 31.23 45.46
C TYR A 460 5.08 31.53 44.48
N LEU A 461 4.80 32.23 43.36
CA LEU A 461 5.79 32.56 42.33
C LEU A 461 6.88 33.53 42.81
N HIS A 462 6.58 34.31 43.86
CA HIS A 462 7.53 35.21 44.52
C HIS A 462 8.64 34.49 45.32
N GLU A 463 8.48 33.21 45.62
CA GLU A 463 9.48 32.38 46.33
C GLU A 463 10.43 31.66 45.36
N THR A 464 10.16 31.75 44.05
CA THR A 464 10.97 31.08 43.04
C THR A 464 12.30 31.80 42.79
N ARG A 465 13.32 31.06 42.38
CA ARG A 465 14.67 31.60 42.07
C ARG A 465 14.70 32.65 40.96
N TRP A 466 13.65 32.71 40.13
CA TRP A 466 13.55 33.65 39.01
C TRP A 466 12.87 34.98 39.38
N PHE A 467 12.29 35.08 40.59
CA PHE A 467 11.63 36.30 41.04
C PHE A 467 12.65 37.44 41.17
N GLY A 468 12.41 38.54 40.45
CA GLY A 468 13.30 39.70 40.47
C GLY A 468 14.60 39.55 39.69
N LEU A 469 14.76 38.50 38.87
CA LEU A 469 15.94 38.29 38.01
C LEU A 469 16.27 39.53 37.16
N LEU A 470 15.23 40.22 36.66
CA LEU A 470 15.35 41.46 35.89
C LEU A 470 14.74 42.66 36.65
N SER A 471 14.90 42.72 37.97
CA SER A 471 14.36 43.79 38.83
C SER A 471 14.79 45.21 38.43
N SER A 472 15.95 45.35 37.79
CA SER A 472 16.46 46.63 37.24
C SER A 472 15.86 47.02 35.88
N TRP A 473 15.02 46.16 35.28
CA TRP A 473 14.40 46.37 33.98
C TRP A 473 12.94 46.84 34.11
N PRO A 474 12.50 47.84 33.31
CA PRO A 474 11.09 48.15 33.17
C PRO A 474 10.32 46.99 32.53
N GLU A 475 9.10 46.68 33.02
CA GLU A 475 8.25 45.60 32.48
C GLU A 475 8.05 45.68 30.96
N LYS A 476 7.90 46.89 30.41
CA LYS A 476 7.78 47.10 28.95
C LYS A 476 9.01 46.61 28.18
N HIS A 477 10.20 46.63 28.80
CA HIS A 477 11.43 46.14 28.20
C HIS A 477 11.55 44.61 28.35
N ILE A 478 11.12 44.05 29.48
CA ILE A 478 11.03 42.59 29.67
C ILE A 478 10.02 41.98 28.69
N GLN A 479 8.87 42.63 28.46
CA GLN A 479 7.92 42.19 27.45
C GLN A 479 8.52 42.21 26.03
N ARG A 480 9.31 43.26 25.71
CA ARG A 480 10.05 43.33 24.45
C ARG A 480 11.14 42.27 24.34
N LEU A 481 11.79 41.91 25.44
CA LEU A 481 12.76 40.83 25.49
C LEU A 481 12.11 39.50 25.07
N PHE A 482 10.96 39.14 25.63
CA PHE A 482 10.21 37.94 25.20
C PHE A 482 9.88 37.96 23.70
N THR A 483 9.42 39.10 23.17
CA THR A 483 9.17 39.24 21.74
C THR A 483 10.44 39.11 20.89
N GLN A 484 11.58 39.56 21.39
CA GLN A 484 12.86 39.44 20.67
C GLN A 484 13.42 38.02 20.74
N LEU A 485 13.31 37.34 21.88
CA LEU A 485 13.65 35.92 22.03
C LEU A 485 12.79 35.05 21.11
N GLU A 486 11.48 35.34 21.01
CA GLU A 486 10.58 34.71 20.04
C GLU A 486 11.02 34.95 18.59
N LYS A 487 11.29 36.22 18.21
CA LYS A 487 11.74 36.56 16.85
C LYS A 487 13.09 35.93 16.49
N GLN A 488 13.96 35.79 17.47
CA GLN A 488 15.22 35.07 17.33
C GLN A 488 15.05 33.57 17.54
N GLY A 489 13.83 33.02 17.63
CA GLY A 489 13.62 31.58 17.67
C GLY A 489 14.15 30.88 18.92
N TRP A 490 14.39 31.59 20.03
CA TRP A 490 14.66 30.99 21.34
C TRP A 490 13.37 30.51 22.03
N LEU A 491 12.24 31.13 21.67
CA LEU A 491 10.92 30.83 22.23
C LEU A 491 9.91 30.62 21.11
N MET A 492 8.93 29.74 21.36
CA MET A 492 7.76 29.55 20.51
C MET A 492 6.50 30.05 21.22
N LYS A 493 5.70 30.86 20.53
CA LYS A 493 4.47 31.40 21.11
C LYS A 493 3.39 30.33 21.21
N GLN A 494 2.77 30.22 22.39
CA GLN A 494 1.66 29.31 22.69
C GLN A 494 0.37 30.09 22.94
N GLN A 495 -0.77 29.39 22.98
CA GLN A 495 -2.07 30.04 23.25
C GLN A 495 -2.11 30.79 24.60
N LYS A 496 -1.41 30.28 25.62
CA LYS A 496 -1.40 30.84 26.98
C LYS A 496 -0.04 31.42 27.42
N GLY A 497 0.99 31.42 26.58
CA GLY A 497 2.34 31.86 26.98
C GLY A 497 3.41 31.55 25.95
N TYR A 498 4.54 30.99 26.39
CA TYR A 498 5.68 30.60 25.56
C TYR A 498 6.13 29.17 25.88
N ALA A 499 6.70 28.49 24.90
CA ALA A 499 7.47 27.26 25.09
C ALA A 499 8.91 27.48 24.61
N ILE A 500 9.83 26.65 25.07
CA ILE A 500 11.19 26.60 24.53
C ILE A 500 11.12 26.07 23.09
N SER A 501 11.94 26.61 22.19
CA SER A 501 12.07 26.08 20.84
C SER A 501 13.06 24.91 20.80
N ASP A 502 12.98 24.08 19.77
CA ASP A 502 13.97 23.02 19.52
C ASP A 502 15.41 23.57 19.46
N PHE A 503 15.58 24.80 18.96
CA PHE A 503 16.88 25.50 18.97
C PHE A 503 17.37 25.77 20.40
N ALA A 504 16.50 26.24 21.29
CA ALA A 504 16.87 26.60 22.64
C ALA A 504 17.11 25.36 23.52
N GLU A 505 16.36 24.27 23.34
CA GLU A 505 16.61 22.99 24.05
C GLU A 505 17.98 22.38 23.72
N GLU A 506 18.49 22.60 22.51
CA GLU A 506 19.77 22.03 22.06
C GLU A 506 20.99 22.89 22.40
N VAL A 507 20.77 24.17 22.70
CA VAL A 507 21.81 25.14 23.05
C VAL A 507 21.95 25.29 24.57
N MET A 508 20.85 25.07 25.33
CA MET A 508 20.85 24.89 26.78
C MET A 508 21.66 23.67 27.21
#